data_AF-A0A6B2CVS7-F1
#
_entry.id   AF-A0A6B2CVS7-F1
#
_cell.length_a   1.000
_cell.length_b   1.000
_cell.length_c   1.000
_cell.angle_alpha   90.00
_cell.angle_beta   90.00
_cell.angle_gamma   90.00
#
_symmetry.space_group_name_H-M   'P 1'
#
loop_
_entity.id
_entity.type
_entity.pdbx_description
1 polymer ?
#
loop_
_entity_poly.entity_id
_entity_poly.type
_entity_poly.pdbx_seq_one_letter_code
_entity_poly.pdbx_strand_id
1 'polypeptide(L)'
;MRELLAEILRYVELEHVQGVAEVPPQLKELVVPCGGGGSLDYYAVDSGYVVRRIGSADVLIQTVVAVGRDIKRRFVMQRVAEDPHREARRNELLFAESISADIVLIDGPLTPYVNTARVIGVSKDPHLARYGPRIPEKDKREAFVKLAKALGEREVAALLLSASTPGSYLIPADLGGLYGTFFKSDWVVYVEYPKHIDASRLCALFRQYPVRLRLAHHLAKVNREYLKTVRSVLSGVLRPPPRPRDLL
;
A
#
# COMPACT_ATOMS: atom_id res chain seq x y z
N MET A 1 7.40 32.98 -4.98
CA MET A 1 6.45 32.25 -4.11
C MET A 1 4.99 32.56 -4.42
N ARG A 2 4.56 33.83 -4.51
CA ARG A 2 3.17 34.18 -4.87
C ARG A 2 2.72 33.67 -6.24
N GLU A 3 3.57 33.78 -7.28
CA GLU A 3 3.26 33.25 -8.62
C GLU A 3 3.15 31.73 -8.66
N LEU A 4 4.06 31.01 -7.98
CA LEU A 4 3.98 29.56 -7.87
C LEU A 4 2.67 29.11 -7.22
N LEU A 5 2.24 29.81 -6.15
CA LEU A 5 0.98 29.51 -5.47
C LEU A 5 -0.24 29.82 -6.35
N ALA A 6 -0.19 30.93 -7.10
CA ALA A 6 -1.26 31.32 -8.03
C ALA A 6 -1.38 30.35 -9.21
N GLU A 7 -0.27 29.86 -9.77
CA GLU A 7 -0.28 28.85 -10.83
C GLU A 7 -0.72 27.47 -10.32
N ILE A 8 -0.33 27.08 -9.10
CA ILE A 8 -0.87 25.87 -8.46
C ILE A 8 -2.39 26.00 -8.25
N LEU A 9 -2.88 27.15 -7.77
CA LEU A 9 -4.31 27.39 -7.58
C LEU A 9 -5.06 27.38 -8.92
N ARG A 10 -4.54 28.04 -9.96
CA ARG A 10 -5.12 28.07 -11.30
C ARG A 10 -5.13 26.67 -11.93
N TYR A 11 -4.09 25.85 -11.72
CA TYR A 11 -4.05 24.45 -12.15
C TYR A 11 -5.09 23.60 -11.39
N VAL A 12 -5.20 23.78 -10.08
CA VAL A 12 -6.21 23.11 -9.25
C VAL A 12 -7.63 23.50 -9.66
N GLU A 13 -7.88 24.77 -9.99
CA GLU A 13 -9.16 25.28 -10.50
C GLU A 13 -9.51 24.73 -11.88
N LEU A 14 -8.52 24.55 -12.77
CA LEU A 14 -8.69 23.93 -14.08
C LEU A 14 -8.95 22.42 -14.00
N GLU A 15 -8.30 21.71 -13.06
CA GLU A 15 -8.58 20.28 -12.82
C GLU A 15 -9.89 20.06 -12.02
N HIS A 16 -10.35 21.04 -11.22
CA HIS A 16 -11.60 20.96 -10.46
C HIS A 16 -12.87 21.26 -11.27
N VAL A 17 -12.78 21.53 -12.59
CA VAL A 17 -13.94 21.43 -13.48
C VAL A 17 -14.22 19.94 -13.78
N GLN A 18 -14.34 19.11 -12.74
CA GLN A 18 -14.96 17.81 -12.87
C GLN A 18 -16.46 18.06 -12.93
N GLY A 19 -17.05 17.90 -14.12
CA GLY A 19 -18.49 17.79 -14.24
C GLY A 19 -18.98 16.82 -13.17
N VAL A 20 -19.90 17.28 -12.32
CA VAL A 20 -20.45 16.49 -11.22
C VAL A 20 -21.08 15.26 -11.83
N ALA A 21 -20.34 14.15 -11.88
CA ALA A 21 -20.86 12.90 -12.37
C ALA A 21 -21.98 12.51 -11.40
N GLU A 22 -23.22 12.56 -11.89
CA GLU A 22 -24.37 12.24 -11.06
C GLU A 22 -24.26 10.77 -10.64
N VAL A 23 -24.08 10.56 -9.33
CA VAL A 23 -23.94 9.22 -8.77
C VAL A 23 -25.33 8.57 -8.68
N PRO A 24 -25.57 7.44 -9.37
CA PRO A 24 -26.84 6.75 -9.31
C PRO A 24 -27.27 6.47 -7.86
N PRO A 25 -28.53 6.75 -7.47
CA PRO A 25 -28.99 6.60 -6.08
C PRO A 25 -28.71 5.22 -5.48
N GLN A 26 -28.85 4.15 -6.27
CA GLN A 26 -28.58 2.77 -5.84
C GLN A 26 -27.14 2.53 -5.37
N LEU A 27 -26.16 3.32 -5.85
CA LEU A 27 -24.77 3.18 -5.41
C LEU A 27 -24.53 3.78 -4.02
N LYS A 28 -25.39 4.70 -3.57
CA LYS A 28 -25.28 5.27 -2.21
C LYS A 28 -25.48 4.22 -1.12
N GLU A 29 -26.24 3.16 -1.42
CA GLU A 29 -26.41 2.01 -0.53
C GLU A 29 -25.14 1.17 -0.34
N LEU A 30 -24.12 1.36 -1.19
CA LEU A 30 -22.81 0.74 -0.97
C LEU A 30 -22.05 1.39 0.18
N VAL A 31 -22.46 2.57 0.66
CA VAL A 31 -21.73 3.30 1.69
C VAL A 31 -22.14 2.82 3.07
N VAL A 32 -21.15 2.42 3.87
CA VAL A 32 -21.30 2.02 5.26
C VAL A 32 -20.65 3.06 6.18
N PRO A 33 -21.41 3.70 7.08
CA PRO A 33 -20.85 4.65 8.03
C PRO A 33 -19.99 3.93 9.09
N CYS A 34 -18.87 4.55 9.49
CA CYS A 34 -18.04 4.02 10.56
C CYS A 34 -18.68 4.23 11.94
N GLY A 35 -19.26 3.17 12.50
CA GLY A 35 -19.75 3.15 13.89
C GLY A 35 -18.68 2.78 14.92
N GLY A 36 -17.48 2.34 14.49
CA GLY A 36 -16.41 1.90 15.38
C GLY A 36 -15.78 3.06 16.14
N GLY A 37 -15.62 2.90 17.45
CA GLY A 37 -14.90 3.82 18.34
C GLY A 37 -13.59 3.24 18.87
N GLY A 38 -12.65 4.10 19.27
CA GLY A 38 -11.42 3.72 19.97
C GLY A 38 -10.14 3.79 19.14
N SER A 39 -8.99 3.65 19.81
CA SER A 39 -7.69 3.48 19.17
C SER A 39 -7.35 1.99 19.10
N LEU A 40 -7.11 1.49 17.90
CA LEU A 40 -6.55 0.17 17.72
C LEU A 40 -5.02 0.23 17.78
N ASP A 41 -4.41 -0.71 18.49
CA ASP A 41 -2.97 -0.90 18.42
C ASP A 41 -2.65 -1.75 17.18
N TYR A 42 -1.65 -1.33 16.41
CA TYR A 42 -1.33 -1.96 15.12
C TYR A 42 0.14 -1.82 14.76
N TYR A 43 0.71 -2.77 14.04
CA TYR A 43 1.98 -2.56 13.36
C TYR A 43 1.72 -2.09 11.93
N ALA A 44 2.63 -1.28 11.41
CA ALA A 44 2.65 -0.91 10.00
C ALA A 44 3.97 -1.34 9.39
N VAL A 45 3.92 -1.99 8.23
CA VAL A 45 5.06 -2.55 7.53
C VAL A 45 5.19 -1.92 6.16
N ASP A 46 6.42 -1.54 5.81
CA ASP A 46 6.78 -1.14 4.46
C ASP A 46 8.23 -1.55 4.18
N SER A 47 8.61 -1.57 2.91
CA SER A 47 9.93 -1.94 2.46
C SER A 47 10.42 -1.05 1.31
N GLY A 48 11.72 -0.79 1.32
CA GLY A 48 12.41 -0.18 0.19
C GLY A 48 13.47 -1.14 -0.32
N TYR A 49 13.64 -1.20 -1.64
CA TYR A 49 14.67 -2.03 -2.23
C TYR A 49 15.32 -1.40 -3.45
N VAL A 50 16.49 -1.95 -3.81
CA VAL A 50 17.18 -1.67 -5.06
C VAL A 50 17.79 -2.96 -5.59
N VAL A 51 17.94 -3.06 -6.91
CA VAL A 51 18.74 -4.10 -7.54
C VAL A 51 20.09 -3.52 -7.92
N ARG A 52 21.17 -4.21 -7.56
CA ARG A 52 22.54 -3.83 -7.92
C ARG A 52 23.29 -5.02 -8.50
N ARG A 53 24.04 -4.75 -9.56
CA ARG A 53 25.01 -5.69 -10.11
C ARG A 53 26.21 -5.78 -9.16
N ILE A 54 26.48 -6.97 -8.62
CA ILE A 54 27.65 -7.26 -7.80
C ILE A 54 28.40 -8.42 -8.47
N GLY A 55 29.56 -8.11 -9.06
CA GLY A 55 30.28 -9.04 -9.92
C GLY A 55 29.43 -9.43 -11.14
N SER A 56 29.18 -10.73 -11.31
CA SER A 56 28.39 -11.30 -12.40
C SER A 56 26.93 -11.58 -12.05
N ALA A 57 26.45 -11.16 -10.87
CA ALA A 57 25.09 -11.41 -10.42
C ALA A 57 24.34 -10.11 -10.11
N ASP A 58 23.04 -10.11 -10.38
CA ASP A 58 22.12 -9.09 -9.88
C ASP A 58 21.67 -9.46 -8.47
N VAL A 59 21.73 -8.49 -7.56
CA VAL A 59 21.45 -8.67 -6.14
C VAL A 59 20.38 -7.69 -5.71
N LEU A 60 19.30 -8.23 -5.15
CA LEU A 60 18.26 -7.49 -4.46
C LEU A 60 18.80 -7.09 -3.08
N ILE A 61 18.76 -5.79 -2.79
CA ILE A 61 19.09 -5.22 -1.49
C ILE A 61 17.84 -4.53 -0.98
N GLN A 62 17.25 -5.08 0.07
CA GLN A 62 15.96 -4.65 0.61
C GLN A 62 16.06 -4.37 2.10
N THR A 63 15.43 -3.30 2.53
CA THR A 63 15.18 -2.97 3.95
C THR A 63 13.68 -3.05 4.18
N VAL A 64 13.26 -3.91 5.12
CA VAL A 64 11.87 -4.02 5.56
C VAL A 64 11.76 -3.48 6.98
N VAL A 65 10.77 -2.63 7.24
CA VAL A 65 10.58 -1.96 8.53
C VAL A 65 9.16 -2.19 9.02
N ALA A 66 9.01 -2.60 10.29
CA ALA A 66 7.74 -2.61 11.00
C ALA A 66 7.76 -1.56 12.11
N VAL A 67 6.71 -0.75 12.19
CA VAL A 67 6.52 0.32 13.16
C VAL A 67 5.27 0.04 13.98
N GLY A 68 5.43 -0.20 15.28
CA GLY A 68 4.34 -0.38 16.25
C GLY A 68 4.70 0.26 17.58
N ARG A 69 4.63 -0.50 18.68
CA ARG A 69 5.15 -0.06 19.99
C ARG A 69 6.67 0.09 20.00
N ASP A 70 7.32 -0.72 19.17
CA ASP A 70 8.75 -0.71 18.87
C ASP A 70 8.96 -0.68 17.35
N ILE A 71 10.20 -0.45 16.93
CA ILE A 71 10.60 -0.48 15.51
C ILE A 71 11.43 -1.74 15.28
N LYS A 72 10.96 -2.59 14.37
CA LYS A 72 11.66 -3.81 13.95
C LYS A 72 12.16 -3.63 12.52
N ARG A 73 13.39 -4.08 12.25
CA ARG A 73 14.00 -3.97 10.91
C ARG A 73 14.54 -5.33 10.47
N ARG A 74 14.41 -5.61 9.18
CA ARG A 74 15.04 -6.74 8.52
C ARG A 74 15.77 -6.24 7.27
N PHE A 75 17.03 -6.65 7.14
CA PHE A 75 17.81 -6.41 5.94
C PHE A 75 17.90 -7.71 5.15
N VAL A 76 17.59 -7.64 3.86
CA VAL A 76 17.65 -8.77 2.95
C VAL A 76 18.61 -8.43 1.82
N MET A 77 19.57 -9.31 1.59
CA MET A 77 20.47 -9.26 0.44
C MET A 77 20.47 -10.64 -0.20
N GLN A 78 19.94 -10.75 -1.42
CA GLN A 78 19.85 -12.03 -2.11
C GLN A 78 20.09 -11.86 -3.61
N ARG A 79 20.61 -12.91 -4.24
CA ARG A 79 20.71 -12.95 -5.69
C ARG A 79 19.30 -12.96 -6.27
N VAL A 80 19.06 -12.09 -7.26
CA VAL A 80 17.80 -12.07 -8.00
C VAL A 80 17.74 -13.33 -8.86
N ALA A 81 16.72 -14.15 -8.64
CA ALA A 81 16.46 -15.35 -9.43
C ALA A 81 15.32 -15.11 -10.44
N GLU A 82 14.34 -14.30 -10.05
CA GLU A 82 13.14 -14.00 -10.83
C GLU A 82 12.90 -12.49 -10.92
N ASP A 83 11.63 -12.06 -10.93
CA ASP A 83 11.24 -10.66 -10.88
C ASP A 83 11.57 -10.05 -9.49
N PRO A 84 12.47 -9.05 -9.41
CA PRO A 84 12.85 -8.44 -8.14
C PRO A 84 11.68 -7.77 -7.41
N HIS A 85 10.65 -7.31 -8.13
CA HIS A 85 9.45 -6.73 -7.51
C HIS A 85 8.67 -7.80 -6.73
N ARG A 86 8.48 -8.99 -7.31
CA ARG A 86 7.79 -10.11 -6.65
C ARG A 86 8.60 -10.67 -5.50
N GLU A 87 9.91 -10.80 -5.65
CA GLU A 87 10.80 -11.22 -4.57
C GLU A 87 10.75 -10.26 -3.38
N ALA A 88 10.88 -8.95 -3.63
CA ALA A 88 10.80 -7.93 -2.59
C ALA A 88 9.45 -7.98 -1.87
N ARG A 89 8.33 -8.04 -2.62
CA ARG A 89 6.99 -8.13 -2.03
C ARG A 89 6.80 -9.39 -1.20
N ARG A 90 7.34 -10.53 -1.64
CA ARG A 90 7.31 -11.79 -0.87
C ARG A 90 8.05 -11.66 0.46
N ASN A 91 9.25 -11.09 0.45
CA ASN A 91 10.05 -10.89 1.66
C ASN A 91 9.34 -9.99 2.68
N GLU A 92 8.70 -8.93 2.19
CA GLU A 92 7.93 -7.99 3.00
C GLU A 92 6.70 -8.65 3.63
N LEU A 93 5.91 -9.40 2.85
CA LEU A 93 4.76 -10.15 3.35
C LEU A 93 5.16 -11.18 4.40
N LEU A 94 6.21 -11.96 4.15
CA LEU A 94 6.72 -12.94 5.13
C LEU A 94 7.17 -12.27 6.43
N PHE A 95 7.81 -11.10 6.33
CA PHE A 95 8.19 -10.33 7.51
C PHE A 95 6.96 -9.79 8.24
N ALA A 96 5.99 -9.24 7.53
CA ALA A 96 4.75 -8.73 8.11
C ALA A 96 3.96 -9.83 8.84
N GLU A 97 3.85 -11.03 8.26
CA GLU A 97 3.18 -12.17 8.88
C GLU A 97 3.93 -12.73 10.11
N SER A 98 5.23 -12.49 10.22
CA SER A 98 6.00 -12.85 11.43
C SER A 98 5.74 -11.93 12.62
N ILE A 99 5.13 -10.75 12.39
CA ILE A 99 4.80 -9.82 13.47
C ILE A 99 3.63 -10.38 14.27
N SER A 100 3.90 -10.70 15.53
CA SER A 100 2.88 -11.19 16.48
C SER A 100 2.04 -10.03 17.03
N ALA A 101 1.15 -9.50 16.20
CA ALA A 101 0.17 -8.48 16.58
C ALA A 101 -1.20 -8.79 15.95
N ASP A 102 -2.28 -8.32 16.57
CA ASP A 102 -3.64 -8.55 16.09
C ASP A 102 -3.93 -7.84 14.76
N ILE A 103 -3.32 -6.67 14.57
CA ILE A 103 -3.49 -5.85 13.37
C ILE A 103 -2.11 -5.49 12.86
N VAL A 104 -1.83 -5.90 11.62
CA VAL A 104 -0.62 -5.55 10.89
C VAL A 104 -1.05 -4.99 9.54
N LEU A 105 -0.77 -3.71 9.32
CA LEU A 105 -0.97 -3.04 8.05
C LEU A 105 0.31 -3.17 7.22
N ILE A 106 0.17 -3.43 5.92
CA ILE A 106 1.27 -3.43 4.96
C ILE A 106 0.96 -2.41 3.86
N ASP A 107 1.93 -1.58 3.47
CA ASP A 107 1.75 -0.66 2.34
C ASP A 107 1.66 -1.44 1.03
N GLY A 108 0.69 -1.14 0.19
CA GLY A 108 0.38 -1.86 -1.06
C GLY A 108 -0.60 -3.04 -0.94
N PRO A 109 -1.14 -3.53 -2.07
CA PRO A 109 -2.18 -4.55 -2.11
C PRO A 109 -1.66 -5.97 -1.83
N LEU A 110 -2.50 -6.84 -1.25
CA LEU A 110 -2.17 -8.25 -1.03
C LEU A 110 -2.33 -9.05 -2.32
N THR A 111 -3.39 -8.78 -3.07
CA THR A 111 -3.60 -9.36 -4.40
C THR A 111 -2.76 -8.61 -5.45
N PRO A 112 -2.23 -9.31 -6.48
CA PRO A 112 -2.35 -10.74 -6.77
C PRO A 112 -1.25 -11.59 -6.10
N TYR A 113 -0.50 -11.06 -5.14
CA TYR A 113 0.67 -11.73 -4.56
C TYR A 113 0.31 -12.91 -3.65
N VAL A 114 -0.79 -12.78 -2.90
CA VAL A 114 -1.32 -13.82 -2.03
C VAL A 114 -2.85 -13.89 -2.11
N ASN A 115 -3.40 -15.09 -1.93
CA ASN A 115 -4.85 -15.32 -1.93
C ASN A 115 -5.46 -15.24 -0.52
N THR A 116 -4.63 -15.37 0.51
CA THR A 116 -4.97 -15.32 1.94
C THR A 116 -3.77 -14.72 2.67
N ALA A 117 -4.03 -13.98 3.75
CA ALA A 117 -2.97 -13.44 4.59
C ALA A 117 -3.46 -13.33 6.03
N ARG A 118 -2.52 -13.11 6.97
CA ARG A 118 -2.85 -12.66 8.34
C ARG A 118 -2.77 -11.13 8.51
N VAL A 119 -2.32 -10.43 7.48
CA VAL A 119 -2.07 -9.00 7.47
C VAL A 119 -3.10 -8.26 6.60
N ILE A 120 -3.10 -6.94 6.65
CA ILE A 120 -4.04 -6.05 5.95
C ILE A 120 -3.26 -5.18 4.97
N GLY A 121 -3.51 -5.34 3.66
CA GLY A 121 -2.92 -4.50 2.64
C GLY A 121 -3.63 -3.16 2.52
N VAL A 122 -2.87 -2.07 2.42
CA VAL A 122 -3.39 -0.70 2.29
C VAL A 122 -2.75 -0.05 1.09
N SER A 123 -3.52 0.27 0.06
CA SER A 123 -3.02 0.91 -1.16
C SER A 123 -3.65 2.29 -1.38
N LYS A 124 -2.81 3.28 -1.67
CA LYS A 124 -3.23 4.63 -2.10
C LYS A 124 -3.63 4.66 -3.58
N ASP A 125 -3.02 3.77 -4.37
CA ASP A 125 -3.24 3.69 -5.81
C ASP A 125 -3.42 2.22 -6.20
N PRO A 126 -4.66 1.71 -6.08
CA PRO A 126 -4.92 0.33 -6.42
C PRO A 126 -5.13 0.22 -7.94
N HIS A 127 -4.04 0.29 -8.72
CA HIS A 127 -4.09 -0.01 -10.16
C HIS A 127 -4.70 -1.40 -10.48
N LEU A 128 -4.78 -2.28 -9.47
CA LEU A 128 -5.30 -3.64 -9.55
C LEU A 128 -6.59 -3.86 -8.75
N ALA A 129 -7.24 -2.81 -8.22
CA ALA A 129 -8.54 -2.98 -7.57
C ALA A 129 -9.53 -3.61 -8.57
N ARG A 130 -10.18 -4.69 -8.12
CA ARG A 130 -11.26 -5.36 -8.85
C ARG A 130 -12.54 -5.32 -8.03
N TYR A 131 -12.78 -4.19 -7.35
CA TYR A 131 -13.90 -4.04 -6.44
C TYR A 131 -15.23 -4.05 -7.21
N GLY A 132 -15.32 -3.23 -8.27
CA GLY A 132 -16.56 -3.03 -9.04
C GLY A 132 -17.14 -4.35 -9.55
N PRO A 133 -16.38 -5.17 -10.30
CA PRO A 133 -16.83 -6.48 -10.78
C PRO A 133 -17.27 -7.48 -9.70
N ARG A 134 -16.89 -7.25 -8.44
CA ARG A 134 -17.16 -8.15 -7.30
C ARG A 134 -18.35 -7.70 -6.44
N ILE A 135 -18.99 -6.59 -6.78
CA ILE A 135 -20.25 -6.18 -6.14
C ILE A 135 -21.32 -7.27 -6.41
N PRO A 136 -21.97 -7.83 -5.37
CA PRO A 136 -22.93 -8.93 -5.53
C PRO A 136 -24.15 -8.55 -6.37
N GLU A 137 -24.77 -7.43 -6.05
CA GLU A 137 -26.01 -6.95 -6.68
C GLU A 137 -25.72 -6.48 -8.11
N LYS A 138 -26.41 -7.09 -9.08
CA LYS A 138 -26.14 -6.90 -10.51
C LYS A 138 -26.31 -5.45 -10.96
N ASP A 139 -27.37 -4.81 -10.51
CA ASP A 139 -27.72 -3.41 -10.80
C ASP A 139 -26.68 -2.42 -10.24
N LYS A 140 -26.21 -2.64 -9.00
CA LYS A 140 -25.14 -1.85 -8.39
C LYS A 140 -23.81 -2.10 -9.08
N ARG A 141 -23.48 -3.36 -9.37
CA ARG A 141 -22.27 -3.76 -10.10
C ARG A 141 -22.17 -3.09 -11.46
N GLU A 142 -23.23 -3.18 -12.27
CA GLU A 142 -23.25 -2.62 -13.63
C GLU A 142 -23.13 -1.09 -13.59
N ALA A 143 -23.84 -0.42 -12.69
CA ALA A 143 -23.76 1.03 -12.52
C ALA A 143 -22.36 1.47 -12.07
N PHE A 144 -21.78 0.78 -11.08
CA PHE A 144 -20.43 1.09 -10.60
C PHE A 144 -19.38 0.88 -11.71
N VAL A 145 -19.40 -0.26 -12.39
CA VAL A 145 -18.46 -0.58 -13.47
C VAL A 145 -18.60 0.41 -14.63
N LYS A 146 -19.82 0.85 -14.95
CA LYS A 146 -20.05 1.86 -16.00
C LYS A 146 -19.36 3.18 -15.66
N LEU A 147 -19.49 3.68 -14.42
CA LEU A 147 -18.80 4.89 -13.97
C LEU A 147 -17.29 4.70 -13.88
N ALA A 148 -16.85 3.55 -13.34
CA ALA A 148 -15.43 3.24 -13.16
C ALA A 148 -14.68 3.14 -14.50
N LYS A 149 -15.34 2.74 -15.59
CA LYS A 149 -14.75 2.78 -16.94
C LYS A 149 -14.41 4.19 -17.41
N ALA A 150 -15.15 5.21 -16.95
CA ALA A 150 -14.93 6.59 -17.32
C ALA A 150 -13.97 7.32 -16.36
N LEU A 151 -14.03 7.00 -15.06
CA LEU A 151 -13.35 7.77 -14.00
C LEU A 151 -12.23 7.00 -13.28
N GLY A 152 -12.28 5.67 -13.27
CA GLY A 152 -11.49 4.82 -12.37
C GLY A 152 -12.28 4.38 -11.12
N GLU A 153 -12.00 3.19 -10.57
CA GLU A 153 -12.73 2.67 -9.40
C GLU A 153 -12.50 3.53 -8.14
N ARG A 154 -11.28 4.05 -7.98
CA ARG A 154 -10.89 4.87 -6.81
C ARG A 154 -11.64 6.20 -6.81
N GLU A 155 -11.80 6.81 -7.97
CA GLU A 155 -12.50 8.07 -8.19
C GLU A 155 -14.01 7.90 -7.94
N VAL A 156 -14.61 6.80 -8.42
CA VAL A 156 -16.00 6.46 -8.10
C VAL A 156 -16.17 6.26 -6.59
N ALA A 157 -15.25 5.55 -5.94
CA ALA A 157 -15.28 5.38 -4.49
C ALA A 157 -15.12 6.74 -3.75
N ALA A 158 -14.27 7.64 -4.24
CA ALA A 158 -14.12 8.99 -3.70
C ALA A 158 -15.41 9.82 -3.84
N LEU A 159 -16.09 9.75 -4.98
CA LEU A 159 -17.39 10.40 -5.17
C LEU A 159 -18.44 9.85 -4.20
N LEU A 160 -18.53 8.53 -4.06
CA LEU A 160 -19.48 7.88 -3.14
C LEU A 160 -19.23 8.25 -1.67
N LEU A 161 -17.96 8.32 -1.28
CA LEU A 161 -17.57 8.59 0.10
C LEU A 161 -17.44 10.10 0.40
N SER A 162 -17.52 10.97 -0.60
CA SER A 162 -17.26 12.42 -0.48
C SER A 162 -18.07 13.10 0.64
N ALA A 163 -19.36 12.80 0.77
CA ALA A 163 -20.25 13.36 1.78
C ALA A 163 -20.27 12.59 3.12
N SER A 164 -19.55 11.46 3.21
CA SER A 164 -19.55 10.60 4.40
C SER A 164 -18.60 11.08 5.49
N THR A 165 -18.77 10.64 6.72
CA THR A 165 -17.76 10.86 7.78
C THR A 165 -16.46 10.11 7.49
N PRO A 166 -15.28 10.59 7.91
CA PRO A 166 -14.04 9.82 7.82
C PRO A 166 -14.16 8.47 8.53
N GLY A 167 -13.48 7.47 7.98
CA GLY A 167 -13.57 6.06 8.38
C GLY A 167 -14.71 5.29 7.70
N SER A 168 -15.72 5.96 7.13
CA SER A 168 -16.76 5.28 6.34
C SER A 168 -16.15 4.53 5.16
N TYR A 169 -16.79 3.45 4.73
CA TYR A 169 -16.24 2.55 3.71
C TYR A 169 -17.32 2.03 2.78
N LEU A 170 -16.94 1.44 1.66
CA LEU A 170 -17.89 0.75 0.79
C LEU A 170 -18.17 -0.68 1.31
N ILE A 171 -19.32 -1.27 1.01
CA ILE A 171 -19.62 -2.65 1.36
C ILE A 171 -18.48 -3.56 0.87
N PRO A 172 -17.87 -4.38 1.74
CA PRO A 172 -16.74 -5.21 1.34
C PRO A 172 -17.05 -6.17 0.19
N ALA A 173 -16.18 -6.18 -0.82
CA ALA A 173 -16.26 -7.11 -1.95
C ALA A 173 -15.44 -8.37 -1.68
N ASP A 174 -15.99 -9.53 -2.04
CA ASP A 174 -15.32 -10.82 -1.88
C ASP A 174 -14.25 -11.03 -2.96
N LEU A 175 -12.98 -11.12 -2.55
CA LEU A 175 -11.84 -11.37 -3.42
C LEU A 175 -11.43 -12.86 -3.48
N GLY A 176 -12.13 -13.75 -2.77
CA GLY A 176 -11.81 -15.16 -2.61
C GLY A 176 -11.41 -15.46 -1.18
N GLY A 177 -10.11 -15.47 -0.85
CA GLY A 177 -9.63 -15.67 0.52
C GLY A 177 -9.55 -14.39 1.35
N LEU A 178 -9.85 -13.25 0.75
CA LEU A 178 -9.77 -11.90 1.34
C LEU A 178 -11.06 -11.12 1.04
N TYR A 179 -11.29 -10.06 1.81
CA TYR A 179 -12.19 -8.97 1.43
C TYR A 179 -11.39 -7.77 0.95
N GLY A 180 -11.96 -7.01 0.02
CA GLY A 180 -11.42 -5.74 -0.47
C GLY A 180 -12.47 -4.64 -0.38
N THR A 181 -12.09 -3.46 0.09
CA THR A 181 -12.98 -2.30 0.08
C THR A 181 -12.20 -0.98 0.05
N PHE A 182 -12.92 0.11 -0.23
CA PHE A 182 -12.43 1.46 -0.12
C PHE A 182 -12.86 2.10 1.21
N PHE A 183 -11.92 2.70 1.92
CA PHE A 183 -12.16 3.52 3.11
C PHE A 183 -11.96 5.00 2.80
N LYS A 184 -12.81 5.84 3.40
CA LYS A 184 -12.62 7.28 3.47
C LYS A 184 -11.62 7.60 4.57
N SER A 185 -10.51 8.22 4.18
CA SER A 185 -9.50 8.77 5.08
C SER A 185 -9.31 10.26 4.81
N ASP A 186 -8.08 10.78 4.93
CA ASP A 186 -7.69 12.08 4.36
C ASP A 186 -7.96 12.12 2.83
N TRP A 187 -7.89 10.94 2.21
CA TRP A 187 -8.31 10.62 0.84
C TRP A 187 -8.89 9.19 0.84
N VAL A 188 -9.33 8.68 -0.31
CA VAL A 188 -9.81 7.29 -0.42
C VAL A 188 -8.64 6.31 -0.55
N VAL A 189 -8.59 5.31 0.32
CA VAL A 189 -7.62 4.21 0.29
C VAL A 189 -8.33 2.89 0.06
N TYR A 190 -7.68 2.00 -0.70
CA TYR A 190 -8.15 0.65 -0.89
C TYR A 190 -7.48 -0.29 0.11
N VAL A 191 -8.27 -1.15 0.73
CA VAL A 191 -7.85 -2.00 1.84
C VAL A 191 -8.27 -3.43 1.56
N GLU A 192 -7.32 -4.34 1.64
CA GLU A 192 -7.54 -5.79 1.53
C GLU A 192 -7.23 -6.45 2.86
N TYR A 193 -8.13 -7.29 3.36
CA TYR A 193 -8.00 -7.87 4.69
C TYR A 193 -8.56 -9.28 4.78
N PRO A 194 -8.14 -10.06 5.79
CA PRO A 194 -8.60 -11.43 5.98
C PRO A 194 -10.08 -11.48 6.32
N LYS A 195 -10.81 -12.48 5.83
CA LYS A 195 -12.27 -12.60 6.00
C LYS A 195 -12.76 -12.68 7.46
N HIS A 196 -11.90 -13.08 8.39
CA HIS A 196 -12.24 -13.15 9.81
C HIS A 196 -12.18 -11.77 10.50
N ILE A 197 -11.67 -10.73 9.83
CA ILE A 197 -11.66 -9.36 10.33
C ILE A 197 -12.83 -8.61 9.72
N ASP A 198 -13.61 -7.93 10.56
CA ASP A 198 -14.70 -7.06 10.11
C ASP A 198 -14.16 -5.65 9.80
N ALA A 199 -14.58 -5.09 8.66
CA ALA A 199 -14.31 -3.70 8.29
C ALA A 199 -14.76 -2.69 9.35
N SER A 200 -15.85 -2.98 10.08
CA SER A 200 -16.34 -2.14 11.18
C SER A 200 -15.30 -1.96 12.28
N ARG A 201 -14.45 -2.97 12.53
CA ARG A 201 -13.33 -2.89 13.47
C ARG A 201 -12.21 -2.01 12.91
N LEU A 202 -11.94 -2.10 11.62
CA LEU A 202 -10.85 -1.35 10.97
C LEU A 202 -11.17 0.13 10.73
N CYS A 203 -12.45 0.49 10.66
CA CYS A 203 -12.88 1.83 10.23
C CYS A 203 -12.29 2.98 11.06
N ALA A 204 -12.06 2.76 12.36
CA ALA A 204 -11.42 3.74 13.24
C ALA A 204 -9.97 4.05 12.83
N LEU A 205 -9.21 3.06 12.37
CA LEU A 205 -7.82 3.22 11.91
C LEU A 205 -7.72 4.09 10.66
N PHE A 206 -8.76 4.09 9.83
CA PHE A 206 -8.76 4.78 8.55
C PHE A 206 -9.45 6.15 8.58
N ARG A 207 -9.91 6.64 9.74
CA ARG A 207 -10.41 8.03 9.88
C ARG A 207 -9.39 9.08 9.42
N GLN A 208 -8.11 8.77 9.59
CA GLN A 208 -6.97 9.48 9.01
C GLN A 208 -6.01 8.45 8.46
N TYR A 209 -5.12 8.83 7.54
CA TYR A 209 -4.23 7.83 6.97
C TYR A 209 -3.28 7.33 8.07
N PRO A 210 -3.13 6.00 8.26
CA PRO A 210 -2.39 5.47 9.40
C PRO A 210 -0.96 6.02 9.49
N VAL A 211 -0.66 6.77 10.56
CA VAL A 211 0.63 7.47 10.71
C VAL A 211 1.83 6.52 10.73
N ARG A 212 1.68 5.33 11.33
CA ARG A 212 2.74 4.32 11.38
C ARG A 212 3.10 3.79 9.98
N LEU A 213 2.17 3.76 9.01
CA LEU A 213 2.50 3.44 7.61
C LEU A 213 3.37 4.53 6.98
N ARG A 214 3.06 5.81 7.21
CA ARG A 214 3.91 6.93 6.73
C ARG A 214 5.32 6.83 7.31
N LEU A 215 5.43 6.49 8.60
CA LEU A 215 6.72 6.34 9.26
C LEU A 215 7.49 5.11 8.76
N ALA A 216 6.82 3.96 8.57
CA ALA A 216 7.43 2.77 7.99
C ALA A 216 8.01 3.07 6.60
N HIS A 217 7.24 3.75 5.75
CA HIS A 217 7.69 4.18 4.41
C HIS A 217 8.92 5.07 4.44
N HIS A 218 8.93 6.07 5.33
CA HIS A 218 10.08 6.95 5.49
C HIS A 218 11.33 6.18 5.93
N LEU A 219 11.19 5.27 6.90
CA LEU A 219 12.30 4.51 7.48
C LEU A 219 12.81 3.39 6.56
N ALA A 220 11.97 2.86 5.69
CA ALA A 220 12.33 1.81 4.74
C ALA A 220 13.05 2.34 3.49
N LYS A 221 13.02 3.67 3.28
CA LYS A 221 13.59 4.30 2.09
C LYS A 221 15.08 4.02 1.92
N VAL A 222 15.43 3.34 0.83
CA VAL A 222 16.81 3.10 0.43
C VAL A 222 17.38 4.36 -0.21
N ASN A 223 18.24 5.07 0.52
CA ASN A 223 18.87 6.31 0.05
C ASN A 223 20.31 6.10 -0.46
N ARG A 224 20.92 7.14 -1.04
CA ARG A 224 22.28 7.07 -1.59
C ARG A 224 23.34 6.75 -0.53
N GLU A 225 23.18 7.24 0.69
CA GLU A 225 24.13 7.00 1.79
C GLU A 225 24.11 5.54 2.23
N TYR A 226 22.92 4.96 2.38
CA TYR A 226 22.73 3.54 2.64
C TYR A 226 23.46 2.69 1.58
N LEU A 227 23.33 3.04 0.30
CA LEU A 227 24.03 2.32 -0.78
C LEU A 227 25.55 2.50 -0.74
N LYS A 228 26.06 3.67 -0.32
CA LYS A 228 27.49 3.85 -0.10
C LYS A 228 27.99 2.92 1.00
N THR A 229 27.30 2.86 2.13
CA THR A 229 27.65 1.98 3.25
C THR A 229 27.65 0.51 2.82
N VAL A 230 26.60 0.06 2.13
CA VAL A 230 26.53 -1.32 1.61
C VAL A 230 27.68 -1.60 0.65
N ARG A 231 27.99 -0.69 -0.28
CA ARG A 231 29.13 -0.84 -1.19
C ARG A 231 30.46 -0.92 -0.45
N SER A 232 30.69 -0.07 0.55
CA SER A 232 31.90 -0.07 1.36
C SER A 232 32.07 -1.40 2.11
N VAL A 233 31.01 -1.89 2.76
CA VAL A 233 31.03 -3.18 3.46
C VAL A 233 31.32 -4.32 2.46
N LEU A 234 30.63 -4.35 1.32
CA LEU A 234 30.85 -5.36 0.29
C LEU A 234 32.28 -5.34 -0.24
N SER A 235 32.87 -4.17 -0.48
CA SER A 235 34.27 -4.07 -0.93
C SER A 235 35.28 -4.54 0.13
N GLY A 236 34.95 -4.40 1.41
CA GLY A 236 35.77 -4.90 2.51
C GLY A 236 35.70 -6.41 2.69
N VAL A 237 34.52 -7.01 2.47
CA VAL A 237 34.26 -8.44 2.66
C VAL A 237 34.63 -9.26 1.41
N LEU A 238 34.22 -8.80 0.22
CA LEU A 238 34.49 -9.45 -1.06
C LEU A 238 35.86 -9.06 -1.61
N ARG A 239 36.91 -8.97 -0.76
CA ARG A 239 38.27 -8.65 -1.20
C ARG A 239 38.56 -9.40 -2.50
N PRO A 240 38.97 -8.70 -3.59
CA PRO A 240 39.38 -9.41 -4.78
C PRO A 240 40.48 -10.40 -4.37
N PRO A 241 40.51 -11.63 -4.93
CA PRO A 241 41.62 -12.53 -4.68
C PRO A 241 42.92 -11.76 -4.96
N PRO A 242 43.97 -11.92 -4.12
CA PRO A 242 45.23 -11.21 -4.31
C PRO A 242 45.68 -11.41 -5.75
N ARG A 243 46.01 -10.31 -6.45
CA ARG A 243 46.56 -10.44 -7.80
C ARG A 243 47.93 -11.10 -7.65
N PRO A 244 48.36 -11.97 -8.58
CA PRO A 244 49.69 -12.59 -8.50
C PRO A 244 50.85 -11.57 -8.38
N ARG A 245 50.62 -10.31 -8.77
CA ARG A 245 51.56 -9.19 -8.62
C ARG A 245 51.72 -8.65 -7.19
N ASP A 246 50.79 -8.96 -6.28
CA ASP A 246 50.84 -8.51 -4.88
C ASP A 246 51.54 -9.55 -3.97
N LEU A 247 51.98 -10.68 -4.55
CA LEU A 247 52.68 -11.79 -3.88
C LEU A 247 54.14 -11.94 -4.35
N LEU A 248 54.65 -10.99 -5.14
CA LEU A 248 56.01 -10.93 -5.65
C LEU A 248 56.76 -9.76 -5.02
#